data_AF-A0A833E6R3-F1
#
_entry.id   AF-A0A833E6R3-F1
#
_cell.length_a   1.000
_cell.length_b   1.000
_cell.length_c   1.000
_cell.angle_alpha   90.00
_cell.angle_beta   90.00
_cell.angle_gamma   90.00
#
_symmetry.space_group_name_H-M   'P 1'
#
loop_
_entity.id
_entity.type
_entity.pdbx_description
1 polymer ?
#
loop_
_entity_poly.entity_id
_entity_poly.type
_entity_poly.pdbx_seq_one_letter_code
_entity_poly.pdbx_strand_id
1 'polypeptide(L)'
;RTEFVGYELDNAYIKRLTRRHSSKIEHVFDVTTRDGAVLHVKAITWTAVKVSNPKKTAIRKIMQKMIEERAKKLGKDELMKEFIIGDLMQKIASEANKIAPIRRTEVAKVRVLSQQGAEKVAEATA
;
A
#
# COMPACT_ATOMS: atom_id res chain seq x y z
N ARG A 1 -23.74 -4.72 13.53
CA ARG A 1 -22.82 -5.26 12.50
C ARG A 1 -21.57 -4.40 12.54
N THR A 2 -20.38 -4.97 12.69
CA THR A 2 -19.13 -4.19 12.73
C THR A 2 -18.54 -4.08 11.33
N GLU A 3 -18.20 -2.88 10.91
CA GLU A 3 -17.64 -2.63 9.58
C GLU A 3 -16.17 -2.22 9.69
N PHE A 4 -15.38 -2.65 8.71
CA PHE A 4 -13.98 -2.28 8.63
C PHE A 4 -13.83 -0.85 8.08
N VAL A 5 -13.28 0.05 8.92
CA VAL A 5 -13.02 1.45 8.56
C VAL A 5 -11.60 1.63 7.98
N GLY A 6 -10.62 0.91 8.53
CA GLY A 6 -9.23 1.02 8.13
C GLY A 6 -8.28 0.37 9.12
N TYR A 7 -6.99 0.38 8.78
CA TYR A 7 -5.92 0.00 9.70
C TYR A 7 -4.75 0.95 9.58
N GLU A 8 -3.99 1.06 10.67
CA GLU A 8 -2.80 1.87 10.76
C GLU A 8 -1.74 1.12 11.58
N LEU A 9 -0.49 1.20 11.13
CA LEU A 9 0.65 0.74 11.92
C LEU A 9 0.99 1.76 13.00
N ASP A 10 1.46 1.27 14.13
CA ASP A 10 1.89 2.13 15.21
C ASP A 10 3.07 3.03 14.80
N ASN A 11 3.00 4.29 15.22
CA ASN A 11 4.02 5.29 14.95
C ASN A 11 5.36 4.93 15.59
N ALA A 12 5.36 4.29 16.76
CA ALA A 12 6.61 3.85 17.39
C ALA A 12 7.30 2.76 16.55
N TYR A 13 6.53 1.87 15.92
CA TYR A 13 7.05 0.87 14.99
C TYR A 13 7.68 1.49 13.74
N ILE A 14 7.00 2.44 13.09
CA ILE A 14 7.52 3.15 11.91
C ILE A 14 8.81 3.90 12.25
N LYS A 15 8.85 4.57 13.42
CA LYS A 15 10.04 5.28 13.92
C LYS A 15 11.20 4.31 14.17
N ARG A 16 10.95 3.13 14.75
CA ARG A 16 11.97 2.10 15.01
C ARG A 16 12.62 1.56 13.73
N LEU A 17 11.84 1.45 12.65
CA LEU A 17 12.34 0.97 11.35
C LEU A 17 13.16 2.03 10.60
N THR A 18 12.82 3.30 10.79
CA THR A 18 13.47 4.41 10.12
C THR A 18 14.82 4.71 10.76
N ARG A 19 15.91 4.54 10.01
CA ARG A 19 17.29 4.73 10.51
C ARG A 19 18.01 5.86 9.76
N ARG A 20 19.04 6.43 10.39
CA ARG A 20 19.98 7.33 9.71
C ARG A 20 20.71 6.59 8.59
N HIS A 21 21.16 7.33 7.58
CA HIS A 21 21.82 6.82 6.35
C HIS A 21 21.00 5.87 5.46
N SER A 22 19.73 5.63 5.80
CA SER A 22 18.77 4.95 4.94
C SER A 22 17.84 5.94 4.21
N SER A 23 17.13 5.47 3.18
CA SER A 23 16.03 6.22 2.58
C SER A 23 14.70 5.59 2.95
N LYS A 24 13.77 6.43 3.39
CA LYS A 24 12.35 6.09 3.54
C LYS A 24 11.64 6.51 2.25
N ILE A 25 11.03 5.56 1.56
CA ILE A 25 10.25 5.81 0.35
C ILE A 25 8.79 5.59 0.72
N GLU A 26 8.03 6.67 0.73
CA GLU A 26 6.58 6.62 0.90
C GLU A 26 5.90 6.79 -0.44
N HIS A 27 4.80 6.06 -0.61
CA HIS A 27 3.86 6.27 -1.69
C HIS A 27 2.44 6.15 -1.17
N VAL A 28 1.61 7.12 -1.53
CA VAL A 28 0.21 7.19 -1.19
C VAL A 28 -0.56 7.20 -2.50
N PHE A 29 -1.50 6.29 -2.65
CA PHE A 29 -2.29 6.14 -3.86
C PHE A 29 -3.62 5.44 -3.54
N ASP A 30 -4.58 5.63 -4.42
CA ASP A 30 -5.92 5.06 -4.29
C ASP A 30 -6.04 3.84 -5.18
N VAL A 31 -6.71 2.80 -4.68
CA VAL A 31 -6.86 1.53 -5.36
C VAL A 31 -8.30 1.07 -5.29
N THR A 32 -8.83 0.69 -6.44
CA THR A 32 -10.17 0.10 -6.55
C THR A 32 -10.05 -1.42 -6.48
N THR A 33 -10.75 -2.02 -5.53
CA THR A 33 -10.86 -3.47 -5.38
C THR A 33 -11.93 -4.05 -6.30
N ARG A 34 -11.92 -5.38 -6.49
CA ARG A 34 -12.96 -6.08 -7.27
C ARG A 34 -14.38 -5.77 -6.78
N ASP A 35 -14.55 -5.60 -5.47
CA ASP A 35 -15.84 -5.34 -4.84
C ASP A 35 -16.30 -3.87 -5.00
N GLY A 36 -15.60 -3.07 -5.81
CA GLY A 36 -15.91 -1.67 -6.05
C GLY A 36 -15.54 -0.74 -4.89
N ALA A 37 -14.92 -1.25 -3.83
CA ALA A 37 -14.44 -0.43 -2.73
C ALA A 37 -13.15 0.29 -3.11
N VAL A 38 -13.10 1.60 -2.82
CA VAL A 38 -11.93 2.45 -3.04
C VAL A 38 -11.14 2.54 -1.74
N LEU A 39 -9.89 2.08 -1.78
CA LEU A 39 -8.97 2.06 -0.67
C LEU A 39 -7.87 3.09 -0.88
N HIS A 40 -7.66 3.95 0.11
CA HIS A 40 -6.52 4.85 0.19
C HIS A 40 -5.38 4.14 0.92
N VAL A 41 -4.31 3.82 0.20
CA VAL A 41 -3.21 3.01 0.71
C VAL A 41 -1.96 3.86 0.83
N LYS A 42 -1.38 3.90 2.03
CA LYS A 42 -0.04 4.43 2.28
C LYS A 42 0.93 3.26 2.42
N ALA A 43 1.80 3.09 1.43
CA ALA A 43 2.86 2.08 1.44
C ALA A 43 4.22 2.72 1.73
N ILE A 44 5.05 2.03 2.52
CA ILE A 44 6.36 2.50 2.96
C ILE A 44 7.40 1.41 2.70
N THR A 45 8.52 1.82 2.13
CA THR A 45 9.69 0.97 1.89
C THR A 45 10.92 1.59 2.53
N TRP A 46 11.69 0.77 3.25
CA TRP A 46 12.96 1.15 3.85
C TRP A 46 14.12 0.50 3.12
N THR A 47 15.05 1.32 2.63
CA THR A 47 16.26 0.86 1.96
C THR A 47 17.41 0.69 2.94
N ALA A 48 18.42 -0.11 2.58
CA ALA A 48 19.64 -0.23 3.39
C ALA A 48 20.56 1.00 3.24
N VAL A 49 20.54 1.62 2.07
CA VAL A 49 21.42 2.74 1.70
C VAL A 49 20.61 3.97 1.29
N LYS A 50 21.26 5.13 1.20
CA LYS A 50 20.66 6.29 0.55
C LYS A 50 20.48 6.01 -0.95
N VAL A 51 19.28 6.31 -1.45
CA VAL A 51 18.91 6.06 -2.84
C VAL A 51 18.70 7.38 -3.58
N SER A 52 19.10 7.45 -4.85
CA SER A 52 18.89 8.62 -5.71
C SER A 52 17.41 8.80 -6.08
N ASN A 53 17.02 10.03 -6.42
CA ASN A 53 15.62 10.35 -6.72
C ASN A 53 15.01 9.52 -7.87
N PRO A 54 15.71 9.25 -8.99
CA PRO A 54 15.15 8.42 -10.07
C PRO A 54 14.82 7.00 -9.61
N LYS A 55 15.70 6.39 -8.80
CA LYS A 55 15.48 5.05 -8.23
C LYS A 55 14.30 5.04 -7.25
N LYS A 56 14.12 6.11 -6.46
CA LYS A 56 12.93 6.24 -5.60
C LYS A 56 11.64 6.23 -6.43
N THR A 57 11.61 6.98 -7.52
CA THR A 57 10.44 7.04 -8.42
C THR A 57 10.17 5.67 -9.06
N ALA A 58 11.21 4.95 -9.49
CA ALA A 58 11.06 3.60 -10.01
C ALA A 58 10.45 2.63 -8.98
N ILE A 59 10.90 2.67 -7.73
CA ILE A 59 10.36 1.84 -6.64
C ILE A 59 8.88 2.17 -6.39
N ARG A 60 8.48 3.44 -6.41
CA ARG A 60 7.06 3.83 -6.24
C ARG A 60 6.17 3.23 -7.32
N LYS A 61 6.59 3.29 -8.58
CA LYS A 61 5.84 2.70 -9.71
C LYS A 61 5.67 1.19 -9.58
N ILE A 62 6.71 0.50 -9.14
CA ILE A 62 6.68 -0.96 -8.91
C ILE A 62 5.70 -1.32 -7.78
N MET A 63 5.75 -0.59 -6.67
CA MET A 63 4.83 -0.77 -5.55
C MET A 63 3.37 -0.57 -5.98
N GLN A 64 3.10 0.52 -6.72
CA GLN A 64 1.78 0.84 -7.23
C GLN A 64 1.26 -0.28 -8.14
N LYS A 65 2.05 -0.68 -9.15
CA LYS A 65 1.67 -1.71 -10.12
C LYS A 65 1.28 -3.03 -9.45
N MET A 66 2.12 -3.53 -8.53
CA MET A 66 1.85 -4.80 -7.85
C MET A 66 0.59 -4.76 -6.98
N ILE A 67 0.38 -3.65 -6.27
CA ILE A 67 -0.79 -3.49 -5.40
C ILE A 67 -2.06 -3.36 -6.24
N GLU A 68 -2.03 -2.62 -7.34
CA GLU A 68 -3.14 -2.50 -8.29
C GLU A 68 -3.49 -3.86 -8.93
N GLU A 69 -2.49 -4.61 -9.38
CA GLU A 69 -2.70 -5.95 -9.96
C GLU A 69 -3.34 -6.92 -8.96
N ARG A 70 -3.01 -6.79 -7.67
CA ARG A 70 -3.58 -7.64 -6.62
C ARG A 70 -5.00 -7.21 -6.24
N ALA A 71 -5.23 -5.91 -6.12
CA ALA A 71 -6.54 -5.37 -5.78
C ALA A 71 -7.61 -5.63 -6.87
N LYS A 72 -7.22 -5.71 -8.14
CA LYS A 72 -8.12 -6.13 -9.23
C LYS A 72 -8.59 -7.59 -9.10
N LYS A 73 -7.77 -8.44 -8.47
CA LYS A 73 -8.04 -9.89 -8.36
C LYS A 73 -8.82 -10.24 -7.09
N LEU A 74 -8.54 -9.56 -5.99
CA LEU A 74 -9.06 -9.88 -4.67
C LEU A 74 -10.16 -8.92 -4.22
N GLY A 75 -11.03 -9.43 -3.35
CA GLY A 75 -11.96 -8.60 -2.60
C GLY A 75 -11.29 -7.80 -1.50
N LYS A 76 -12.03 -6.87 -0.87
CA LYS A 76 -11.53 -6.00 0.20
C LYS A 76 -10.93 -6.81 1.36
N ASP A 77 -11.67 -7.80 1.85
CA ASP A 77 -11.29 -8.54 3.06
C ASP A 77 -10.08 -9.46 2.83
N GLU A 78 -9.99 -10.05 1.63
CA GLU A 78 -8.84 -10.87 1.23
C GLU A 78 -7.58 -10.03 1.04
N LEU A 79 -7.69 -8.88 0.36
CA LEU A 79 -6.59 -7.95 0.19
C LEU A 79 -6.07 -7.45 1.55
N MET A 80 -7.00 -7.18 2.47
CA MET A 80 -6.66 -6.74 3.82
C MET A 80 -5.92 -7.83 4.62
N LYS A 81 -6.30 -9.10 4.48
CA LYS A 81 -5.55 -10.23 5.05
C LYS A 81 -4.14 -10.32 4.48
N GLU A 82 -3.96 -10.17 3.17
CA GLU A 82 -2.62 -10.17 2.55
C GLU A 82 -1.74 -9.01 3.02
N PHE A 83 -2.33 -7.84 3.25
CA PHE A 83 -1.61 -6.70 3.82
C PHE A 83 -1.14 -6.96 5.24
N ILE A 84 -1.96 -7.60 6.08
CA ILE A 84 -1.59 -7.91 7.47
C ILE A 84 -0.52 -9.01 7.52
N ILE A 85 -0.71 -10.09 6.75
CA ILE A 85 0.23 -11.23 6.74
C ILE A 85 1.58 -10.80 6.14
N GLY A 86 1.55 -9.96 5.10
CA GLY A 86 2.74 -9.37 4.50
C GLY A 86 3.31 -10.14 3.31
N ASP A 87 2.64 -11.17 2.80
CA ASP A 87 3.09 -11.95 1.64
C ASP A 87 3.27 -11.09 0.39
N LEU A 88 2.32 -10.18 0.16
CA LEU A 88 2.41 -9.20 -0.94
C LEU A 88 3.63 -8.28 -0.74
N MET A 89 3.90 -7.88 0.50
CA MET A 89 5.01 -6.99 0.81
C MET A 89 6.37 -7.66 0.59
N GLN A 90 6.49 -8.96 0.86
CA GLN A 90 7.71 -9.72 0.58
C GLN A 90 7.98 -9.83 -0.92
N LYS A 91 6.93 -10.05 -1.73
CA LYS A 91 7.03 -10.04 -3.20
C LYS A 91 7.48 -8.66 -3.70
N ILE A 92 6.87 -7.59 -3.18
CA ILE A 92 7.25 -6.21 -3.51
C ILE A 92 8.71 -5.94 -3.13
N ALA A 93 9.14 -6.37 -1.95
CA ALA A 93 10.51 -6.20 -1.50
C ALA A 93 11.50 -6.93 -2.42
N SER A 94 11.18 -8.14 -2.86
CA SER A 94 12.02 -8.97 -3.72
C SER A 94 12.20 -8.34 -5.11
N GLU A 95 11.13 -7.81 -5.69
CA GLU A 95 11.19 -7.14 -6.98
C GLU A 95 11.94 -5.81 -6.90
N ALA A 96 11.66 -5.02 -5.87
CA ALA A 96 12.30 -3.73 -5.69
C ALA A 96 13.77 -3.86 -5.23
N ASN A 97 14.17 -5.01 -4.66
CA ASN A 97 15.57 -5.32 -4.32
C ASN A 97 16.49 -5.32 -5.55
N LYS A 98 15.95 -5.55 -6.75
CA LYS A 98 16.69 -5.49 -8.02
C LYS A 98 17.22 -4.08 -8.33
N ILE A 99 16.58 -3.04 -7.80
CA ILE A 99 16.95 -1.63 -8.06
C ILE A 99 17.88 -1.10 -6.96
N ALA A 100 17.53 -1.38 -5.71
CA ALA A 100 18.25 -0.94 -4.54
C ALA A 100 18.06 -1.96 -3.41
N PRO A 101 19.05 -2.12 -2.52
CA PRO A 101 18.93 -3.05 -1.40
C PRO A 101 17.80 -2.61 -0.46
N ILE A 102 16.74 -3.41 -0.37
CA ILE A 102 15.57 -3.14 0.48
C ILE A 102 15.64 -4.02 1.72
N ARG A 103 15.34 -3.41 2.87
CA ARG A 103 15.32 -4.11 4.15
C ARG A 103 13.92 -4.62 4.48
N ARG A 104 12.92 -3.76 4.28
CA ARG A 104 11.53 -4.06 4.60
C ARG A 104 10.60 -3.16 3.81
N THR A 105 9.45 -3.70 3.45
CA THR A 105 8.35 -2.99 2.82
C THR A 105 7.10 -3.33 3.60
N GLU A 106 6.26 -2.34 3.91
CA GLU A 106 4.97 -2.54 4.55
C GLU A 106 3.94 -1.51 4.10
N VAL A 107 2.67 -1.81 4.30
CA VAL A 107 1.59 -0.83 4.20
C VAL A 107 1.40 -0.22 5.59
N ALA A 108 1.52 1.10 5.68
CA ALA A 108 1.46 1.82 6.94
C ALA A 108 0.05 2.23 7.34
N LYS A 109 -0.80 2.53 6.35
CA LYS A 109 -2.17 2.95 6.59
C LYS A 109 -3.05 2.55 5.42
N VAL A 110 -4.22 2.04 5.72
CA VAL A 110 -5.30 1.85 4.75
C VAL A 110 -6.54 2.51 5.29
N ARG A 111 -7.15 3.37 4.48
CA ARG A 111 -8.47 3.94 4.76
C ARG A 111 -9.43 3.53 3.66
N VAL A 112 -10.64 3.17 4.02
CA VAL A 112 -11.71 2.99 3.03
C VAL A 112 -12.28 4.38 2.72
N LEU A 113 -12.19 4.83 1.47
CA LEU A 113 -12.73 6.12 1.03
C LEU A 113 -14.19 6.01 0.63
N SER A 114 -14.53 4.94 -0.08
CA SER A 114 -15.89 4.63 -0.47
C SER A 114 -16.07 3.12 -0.41
N GLN A 115 -17.05 2.68 0.38
CA GLN A 115 -17.68 1.39 0.17
C GLN A 115 -18.80 1.65 -0.82
N GLN A 116 -18.77 1.05 -2.00
CA GLN A 116 -20.03 0.82 -2.69
C GLN A 116 -20.82 -0.16 -1.79
N GLY A 117 -21.87 0.22 -1.05
CA GLY A 117 -22.75 1.36 -1.23
C GLY A 117 -22.95 2.28 -0.01
N ALA A 118 -22.26 3.40 -0.03
CA ALA A 118 -22.90 4.68 0.22
C ALA A 118 -23.32 5.27 -1.15
N GLU A 119 -24.41 4.70 -1.71
CA GLU A 119 -25.28 5.27 -2.76
C GLU A 119 -24.71 5.63 -4.16
N LYS A 120 -25.46 5.28 -5.20
CA LYS A 120 -25.85 6.19 -6.29
C LYS A 120 -24.79 7.22 -6.75
N VAL A 121 -23.73 6.79 -7.43
CA VAL A 121 -22.96 7.78 -8.22
C VAL A 121 -23.76 8.26 -9.45
N ALA A 122 -24.75 7.52 -9.96
CA ALA A 122 -25.35 7.86 -11.27
C ALA A 122 -26.74 7.28 -11.57
N GLU A 123 -27.63 7.10 -10.58
CA GLU A 123 -29.07 7.00 -10.88
C GLU A 123 -29.75 8.40 -10.88
N ALA A 124 -28.99 9.43 -10.49
CA ALA A 124 -29.44 10.84 -10.41
C ALA A 124 -28.58 11.77 -11.27
N THR A 125 -28.04 11.27 -12.39
CA THR A 125 -28.05 12.10 -13.60
C THR A 125 -29.53 12.23 -13.96
N ALA A 126 -30.18 13.23 -13.36
CA ALA A 126 -31.50 13.67 -13.75
C ALA A 126 -31.52 14.07 -15.23
#